data_AF-A0A8T5HEG1-F1
#
_entry.id   AF-A0A8T5HEG1-F1
#
_cell.length_a   1.000
_cell.length_b   1.000
_cell.length_c   1.000
_cell.angle_alpha   90.00
_cell.angle_beta   90.00
_cell.angle_gamma   90.00
#
_symmetry.space_group_name_H-M   'P 1'
#
loop_
_entity.id
_entity.type
_entity.pdbx_description
1 polymer ?
#
loop_
_entity_poly.entity_id
_entity_poly.type
_entity_poly.pdbx_seq_one_letter_code
_entity_poly.pdbx_strand_id
1 'polypeptide(L)' 'MAKVIKVAKVGIKKKGGYLYFVDKKGDISMVAMNRGGKKKKAKKKVVKKKKVVKKKAKKKVVKKKKR' A
#
# COMPACT_ATOMS: atom_id res chain seq x y z
N MET A 1 17.66 37.68 -0.44
CA MET A 1 17.88 36.70 0.64
C MET A 1 16.53 36.23 1.16
N ALA A 2 16.23 34.93 1.13
CA ALA A 2 14.95 34.42 1.61
C ALA A 2 14.91 34.40 3.15
N LYS A 3 13.95 35.08 3.76
CA LYS A 3 13.77 35.15 5.22
C LYS A 3 12.99 33.92 5.70
N VAL A 4 13.59 33.12 6.58
CA VAL A 4 12.91 31.97 7.19
C VAL A 4 11.92 32.49 8.24
N ILE A 5 10.62 32.26 8.02
CA ILE A 5 9.53 32.67 8.91
C ILE A 5 8.81 31.42 9.42
N LYS A 6 8.52 31.38 10.72
CA LYS A 6 7.78 30.29 11.34
C LYS A 6 6.29 30.45 11.07
N VAL A 7 5.69 29.53 10.31
CA VAL A 7 4.29 29.62 9.86
C VAL A 7 3.30 29.31 10.99
N ALA A 8 3.50 28.23 11.75
CA ALA A 8 2.59 27.83 12.82
C ALA A 8 3.29 26.97 13.89
N LYS A 9 2.74 26.99 15.11
CA LYS A 9 3.05 26.01 16.18
C LYS A 9 1.97 24.94 16.14
N VAL A 10 2.38 23.67 16.05
CA VAL A 10 1.45 22.56 15.74
C VAL A 10 1.26 21.57 16.90
N GLY A 11 1.88 21.83 18.05
CA GLY A 11 1.63 21.10 19.31
C GLY A 11 1.98 19.61 19.35
N ILE A 12 2.52 19.04 18.26
CA ILE A 12 2.79 17.61 18.15
C ILE A 12 4.14 17.19 18.74
N LYS A 13 4.14 16.10 19.52
CA LYS A 13 5.36 15.42 19.98
C LYS A 13 5.86 14.47 18.90
N LYS A 14 7.10 14.66 18.43
CA LYS A 14 7.73 13.79 17.44
C LYS A 14 8.13 12.46 18.08
N LYS A 15 7.71 11.36 17.48
CA LYS A 15 8.11 10.00 17.84
C LYS A 15 9.39 9.65 17.11
N GLY A 16 10.29 8.96 17.80
CA GLY A 16 11.51 8.42 17.21
C GLY A 16 11.20 7.41 16.10
N GLY A 17 11.99 7.42 15.02
CA GLY A 17 11.85 6.47 13.92
C GLY A 17 10.86 6.86 12.82
N TYR A 18 10.32 8.08 12.87
CA TYR A 18 9.38 8.60 11.87
C TYR A 18 9.90 9.88 11.20
N LEU A 19 9.50 10.07 9.94
CA LEU A 19 9.66 11.31 9.20
C LEU A 19 8.33 12.07 9.21
N TYR A 20 8.38 13.36 9.54
CA TYR A 20 7.23 14.26 9.60
C TYR A 20 7.32 15.29 8.46
N PHE A 21 6.23 15.51 7.75
CA PHE A 21 6.16 16.46 6.64
C PHE A 21 4.75 17.04 6.51
N VAL A 22 4.64 18.17 5.82
CA VAL A 22 3.35 18.78 5.44
C VAL A 22 2.95 18.20 4.09
N ASP A 23 1.74 17.65 4.00
CA ASP A 23 1.22 17.14 2.74
C ASP A 23 0.53 18.23 1.91
N LYS A 24 -0.01 17.84 0.75
CA LYS A 24 -0.68 18.78 -0.16
C LYS A 24 -1.95 19.40 0.40
N LYS A 25 -2.56 18.79 1.43
CA LYS A 25 -3.75 19.31 2.10
C LYS A 25 -3.40 20.22 3.27
N GLY A 26 -2.11 20.32 3.61
CA GLY A 26 -1.63 21.10 4.75
C GLY A 26 -1.59 20.29 6.05
N ASP A 27 -1.86 18.99 6.01
CA ASP A 27 -1.84 18.14 7.19
C ASP A 27 -0.41 17.70 7.53
N ILE A 28 -0.15 17.48 8.82
CA ILE A 28 1.12 16.89 9.26
C ILE A 28 1.03 15.38 9.17
N SER A 29 1.66 14.85 8.13
CA SER A 29 1.78 13.42 7.89
C SER A 29 3.03 12.83 8.54
N MET A 30 2.97 11.55 8.86
CA MET A 30 4.04 10.78 9.51
C MET A 30 4.29 9.48 8.75
N VAL A 31 5.55 9.16 8.43
CA VAL A 31 5.93 7.89 7.78
C VAL A 31 7.08 7.21 8.52
N ALA A 32 7.02 5.88 8.64
CA ALA A 32 8.09 5.11 9.27
C ALA A 32 9.36 5.19 8.42
N MET A 33 10.48 5.54 9.08
CA MET A 33 11.76 5.72 8.40
C MET A 33 12.34 4.35 8.01
N ASN A 34 12.60 4.15 6.71
CA ASN A 34 13.35 2.99 6.24
C ASN A 34 14.84 3.18 6.57
N ARG A 35 15.22 2.88 7.81
CA ARG A 35 16.62 2.77 8.21
C ARG A 35 17.26 1.59 7.46
N GLY A 36 18.46 1.78 6.93
CA GLY A 36 19.23 0.71 6.28
C GLY A 36 19.39 -0.50 7.19
N GLY A 37 19.41 -1.71 6.62
CA GLY A 37 19.60 -2.97 7.36
C GLY A 37 18.37 -3.87 7.46
N LYS A 38 17.15 -3.36 7.21
CA LYS A 38 15.95 -4.22 7.08
C LYS A 38 15.70 -4.56 5.62
N LYS A 39 15.80 -5.85 5.26
CA LYS A 39 15.42 -6.38 3.94
C LYS A 39 14.00 -5.91 3.62
N LYS A 40 13.85 -5.10 2.56
CA LYS A 40 12.53 -4.62 2.10
C LYS A 40 11.70 -5.86 1.75
N LYS A 41 10.57 -6.09 2.41
CA LYS A 41 9.57 -7.05 1.93
C LYS A 41 9.15 -6.58 0.55
N ALA A 42 9.41 -7.39 -0.48
CA ALA A 42 9.02 -7.10 -1.85
C ALA A 42 7.55 -6.70 -1.86
N LYS A 43 7.22 -5.54 -2.46
CA LYS A 43 5.84 -5.09 -2.62
C LYS A 43 5.06 -6.24 -3.26
N LYS A 44 4.11 -6.82 -2.52
CA LYS A 44 3.20 -7.85 -3.04
C LYS A 44 2.45 -7.19 -4.19
N LYS A 45 2.86 -7.45 -5.44
CA LYS A 45 2.09 -7.06 -6.63
C LYS A 45 0.69 -7.62 -6.41
N VAL A 46 -0.29 -6.75 -6.18
CA VAL A 46 -1.69 -7.14 -6.13
C VAL A 46 -2.05 -7.54 -7.56
N VAL A 47 -1.83 -8.82 -7.87
CA VAL A 47 -2.32 -9.41 -9.11
C VAL A 47 -3.85 -9.33 -9.01
N LYS A 48 -4.46 -8.43 -9.79
CA LYS A 48 -5.90 -8.43 -10.05
C LYS A 48 -6.29 -9.86 -10.42
N LYS A 49 -6.88 -10.61 -9.50
CA LYS A 49 -7.44 -11.94 -9.77
C LYS A 49 -8.53 -11.76 -10.82
N LYS A 50 -8.21 -12.06 -12.09
CA LYS A 50 -9.21 -12.26 -13.15
C LYS A 50 -10.19 -13.32 -12.63
N LYS A 51 -11.46 -12.94 -12.57
CA LYS A 51 -12.62 -13.74 -12.17
C LYS A 51 -12.77 -14.96 -13.09
N VAL A 52 -12.12 -16.08 -12.77
CA VAL A 52 -12.37 -17.38 -13.44
C VAL A 52 -13.34 -18.18 -12.60
N VAL A 53 -14.62 -17.82 -12.69
CA VAL A 53 -15.74 -18.66 -12.24
C VAL A 53 -16.59 -18.87 -13.48
N LYS A 54 -16.62 -20.10 -14.04
CA LYS A 54 -17.84 -20.77 -14.60
C LYS A 54 -17.64 -21.97 -15.54
N LYS A 55 -16.44 -22.45 -15.90
CA LYS A 55 -16.36 -23.52 -16.95
C LYS A 55 -15.81 -24.89 -16.55
N LYS A 56 -15.69 -25.24 -15.26
CA LYS A 56 -15.24 -26.59 -14.84
C LYS A 56 -16.34 -27.62 -14.52
N ALA A 57 -17.63 -27.27 -14.59
CA ALA A 57 -18.70 -28.19 -14.13
C ALA A 57 -19.50 -28.94 -15.22
N LYS A 58 -19.37 -28.66 -16.54
CA LYS A 58 -20.28 -29.25 -17.55
C LYS A 58 -19.70 -30.27 -18.56
N LYS A 59 -18.39 -30.55 -18.57
CA LYS A 59 -17.80 -31.43 -19.63
C LYS A 59 -17.45 -32.86 -19.19
N LYS A 60 -17.53 -33.20 -17.89
CA LYS A 60 -17.15 -34.53 -17.39
C LYS A 60 -18.31 -35.54 -17.23
N VAL A 61 -19.56 -35.13 -17.39
CA VAL A 61 -20.73 -36.00 -17.13
C VAL A 61 -21.44 -36.50 -18.40
N VAL A 62 -21.18 -35.92 -19.59
CA VAL A 62 -21.97 -36.26 -20.81
C VAL A 62 -21.32 -37.31 -21.72
N LYS A 63 -20.01 -37.56 -21.67
CA LYS A 63 -19.36 -38.51 -22.62
C LYS A 63 -19.20 -39.96 -22.11
N LYS A 64 -19.59 -40.27 -20.86
CA LYS A 64 -19.60 -41.65 -20.34
C LYS A 64 -20.96 -42.35 -20.50
N LYS A 65 -21.93 -41.71 -21.18
CA LYS A 65 -23.31 -42.21 -21.39
C LYS A 65 -23.71 -42.24 -22.88
N LYS A 66 -22.84 -42.79 -23.70
CA LYS A 66 -23.09 -43.36 -25.05
C LYS A 66 -21.86 -44.25 -25.31
N ARG A 67 -21.77 -45.57 -25.04
CA ARG A 67 -22.69 -46.66 -25.35
C ARG A 67 -23.40 -46.44 -26.68
#